data_AF-A0A956GP96-F1
#
_entry.id   AF-A0A956GP96-F1
#
_cell.length_a   1.000
_cell.length_b   1.000
_cell.length_c   1.000
_cell.angle_alpha   90.00
_cell.angle_beta   90.00
_cell.angle_gamma   90.00
#
_symmetry.space_group_name_H-M   'P 1'
#
loop_
_entity.id
_entity.type
_entity.pdbx_description
1 polymer ?
#
loop_
_entity_poly.entity_id
_entity_poly.type
_entity_poly.pdbx_seq_one_letter_code
_entity_poly.pdbx_strand_id
1 'polypeptide(L)'
;MPTRTPIGGLVLALVAGCGGAATPSPAPVAAPDHRPVVGDAPPAAAGFYADCLAQAIAARAIRHAHEDTTDLLLFTCDGEPARAFYDALATWSARIGSQFEHDGRTYRTTAPVKGTMFGVDYCATDATSYACVVTLNVGPFV
;
A
#
# COMPACT_ATOMS: atom_id res chain seq x y z
N MET A 1 -29.03 -39.59 68.89
CA MET A 1 -28.00 -39.18 69.86
C MET A 1 -27.23 -38.01 69.27
N PRO A 2 -27.09 -36.89 70.00
CA PRO A 2 -26.57 -35.63 69.48
C PRO A 2 -25.05 -35.52 69.70
N THR A 3 -24.34 -34.94 68.74
CA THR A 3 -22.96 -34.44 68.97
C THR A 3 -22.84 -33.04 68.39
N ARG A 4 -22.90 -32.07 69.29
CA ARG A 4 -22.55 -30.65 69.08
C ARG A 4 -21.03 -30.54 68.92
N THR A 5 -20.58 -29.75 67.96
CA THR A 5 -19.21 -29.20 67.97
C THR A 5 -19.30 -27.71 67.57
N PRO A 6 -18.77 -26.77 68.37
CA PRO A 6 -18.74 -25.35 68.02
C PRO A 6 -17.54 -25.03 67.11
N ILE A 7 -17.79 -24.39 65.97
CA ILE A 7 -16.71 -23.84 65.13
C ILE A 7 -16.44 -22.43 65.62
N GLY A 8 -15.33 -22.29 66.36
CA GLY A 8 -14.70 -21.03 66.73
C GLY A 8 -14.16 -20.31 65.50
N GLY A 9 -14.22 -18.98 65.57
CA GLY A 9 -13.87 -18.08 64.48
C GLY A 9 -12.39 -18.07 64.10
N LEU A 10 -12.14 -17.71 62.85
CA LEU A 10 -10.89 -17.10 62.41
C LEU A 10 -11.21 -16.13 61.28
N VAL A 11 -11.16 -14.83 61.59
CA VAL A 11 -11.22 -13.74 60.62
C VAL A 11 -9.85 -13.69 59.93
N LEU A 12 -9.77 -14.13 58.68
CA LEU A 12 -8.58 -13.95 57.84
C LEU A 12 -8.73 -12.63 57.05
N ALA A 13 -7.87 -11.67 57.37
CA ALA A 13 -7.81 -10.36 56.71
C ALA A 13 -7.32 -10.50 55.26
N LEU A 14 -8.11 -10.01 54.31
CA LEU A 14 -7.72 -9.80 52.92
C LEU A 14 -6.72 -8.63 52.83
N VAL A 15 -5.43 -8.93 52.71
CA VAL A 15 -4.43 -7.94 52.28
C VAL A 15 -4.38 -7.99 50.76
N ALA A 16 -5.15 -7.11 50.12
CA ALA A 16 -5.10 -6.87 48.69
C ALA A 16 -3.74 -6.24 48.34
N GLY A 17 -2.78 -7.08 47.95
CA GLY A 17 -1.53 -6.63 47.36
C GLY A 17 -1.78 -6.07 45.96
N CYS A 18 -2.03 -4.77 45.87
CA CYS A 18 -1.97 -4.03 44.62
C CYS A 18 -0.50 -3.98 44.16
N GLY A 19 -0.04 -5.05 43.51
CA GLY A 19 1.15 -5.03 42.68
C GLY A 19 0.87 -4.12 41.48
N GLY A 20 1.00 -2.81 41.69
CA GLY A 20 1.01 -1.82 40.63
C GLY A 20 2.21 -2.08 39.75
N ALA A 21 2.00 -2.82 38.66
CA ALA A 21 2.94 -2.83 37.55
C ALA A 21 3.08 -1.38 37.09
N ALA A 22 4.26 -0.79 37.34
CA ALA A 22 4.61 0.50 36.80
C ALA A 22 4.54 0.38 35.28
N THR A 23 3.49 0.92 34.68
CA THR A 23 3.44 1.11 33.24
C THR A 23 4.61 2.02 32.89
N PRO A 24 5.55 1.57 32.02
CA PRO A 24 6.62 2.45 31.58
C PRO A 24 5.98 3.70 30.98
N SER A 25 6.39 4.87 31.47
CA SER A 25 5.96 6.14 30.91
C SER A 25 6.31 6.13 29.41
N PRO A 26 5.35 6.45 28.51
CA PRO A 26 5.63 6.45 27.09
C PRO A 26 6.80 7.39 26.83
N ALA A 27 7.82 6.90 26.12
CA ALA A 27 8.97 7.69 25.76
C ALA A 27 8.49 8.99 25.08
N PRO A 28 9.11 10.16 25.37
CA PRO A 28 8.75 11.41 24.71
C PRO A 28 8.80 11.23 23.20
N VAL A 29 7.69 11.54 22.52
CA VAL A 29 7.67 11.57 21.05
C VAL A 29 8.56 12.73 20.63
N ALA A 30 9.59 12.44 19.82
CA ALA A 30 10.47 13.48 19.29
C ALA A 30 9.65 14.52 18.52
N ALA A 31 10.03 15.80 18.61
CA ALA A 31 9.42 16.84 17.79
C ALA A 31 9.57 16.49 16.30
N PRO A 32 8.58 16.79 15.45
CA PRO A 32 8.67 16.53 14.02
C PRO A 32 9.88 17.21 13.37
N ASP A 33 10.57 16.51 12.47
CA ASP A 33 11.62 17.08 11.63
C ASP A 33 10.98 17.68 10.37
N HIS A 34 11.14 18.98 10.18
CA HIS A 34 10.57 19.73 9.05
C HIS A 34 11.59 20.03 7.95
N ARG A 35 12.80 19.47 8.00
CA ARG A 35 13.79 19.68 6.95
C ARG A 35 13.32 19.04 5.64
N PRO A 36 13.56 19.68 4.48
CA PRO A 36 13.26 19.08 3.18
C PRO A 36 13.98 17.75 2.99
N VAL A 37 13.32 16.81 2.31
CA VAL A 37 13.93 15.54 1.90
C VAL A 37 14.94 15.81 0.78
N VAL A 38 16.18 15.36 0.95
CA VAL A 38 17.19 15.38 -0.11
C VAL A 38 16.99 14.15 -0.98
N GLY A 39 16.78 14.35 -2.29
CA GLY A 39 16.59 13.27 -3.25
C GLY A 39 17.87 12.92 -4.02
N ASP A 40 17.93 11.68 -4.51
CA ASP A 40 18.96 11.21 -5.44
C ASP A 40 18.54 11.42 -6.91
N ALA A 41 19.48 11.26 -7.84
CA ALA A 41 19.15 11.22 -9.26
C ALA A 41 18.19 10.03 -9.55
N PRO A 42 17.12 10.24 -10.33
CA PRO A 42 16.15 9.19 -10.58
C PRO A 42 16.75 8.07 -11.45
N PRO A 43 16.33 6.80 -11.26
CA PRO A 43 16.73 5.72 -12.15
C PRO A 43 16.15 5.95 -13.55
N ALA A 44 16.76 5.37 -14.58
CA ALA A 44 16.30 5.51 -15.97
C ALA A 44 14.81 5.15 -16.16
N ALA A 45 14.31 4.17 -15.39
CA ALA A 45 12.91 3.75 -15.44
C ALA A 45 11.91 4.86 -15.04
N ALA A 46 12.35 5.88 -14.30
CA ALA A 46 11.50 7.02 -13.93
C ALA A 46 11.02 7.82 -15.16
N GLY A 47 11.76 7.77 -16.29
CA GLY A 47 11.34 8.40 -17.54
C GLY A 47 10.00 7.88 -18.04
N PHE A 48 9.78 6.55 -17.98
CA PHE A 48 8.52 5.94 -18.44
C PHE A 48 7.31 6.42 -17.64
N TYR A 49 7.48 6.63 -16.33
CA TYR A 49 6.47 7.22 -15.48
C TYR A 49 6.19 8.67 -15.89
N ALA A 50 7.23 9.48 -16.06
CA ALA A 50 7.09 10.89 -16.43
C ALA A 50 6.37 11.07 -17.78
N ASP A 51 6.74 10.29 -18.79
CA ASP A 51 6.13 10.35 -20.12
C ASP A 51 4.66 9.91 -20.09
N CYS A 52 4.35 8.84 -19.36
CA CYS A 52 2.97 8.37 -19.18
C CYS A 52 2.11 9.43 -18.45
N LEU A 53 2.61 9.99 -17.36
CA LEU A 53 1.91 11.04 -16.60
C LEU A 53 1.69 12.29 -17.46
N ALA A 54 2.72 12.73 -18.20
CA ALA A 54 2.63 13.89 -19.08
C ALA A 54 1.55 13.71 -20.17
N GLN A 55 1.52 12.53 -20.82
CA GLN A 55 0.49 12.21 -21.81
C GLN A 55 -0.90 12.16 -21.18
N ALA A 56 -1.06 11.47 -20.05
CA ALA A 56 -2.33 11.35 -19.35
C ALA A 56 -2.90 12.72 -18.94
N ILE A 57 -2.05 13.62 -18.45
CA ILE A 57 -2.42 15.00 -18.11
C ILE A 57 -2.87 15.77 -19.35
N ALA A 58 -2.10 15.71 -20.44
CA ALA A 58 -2.43 16.39 -21.69
C ALA A 58 -3.77 15.91 -22.27
N ALA A 59 -4.05 14.61 -22.17
CA ALA A 59 -5.29 13.99 -22.63
C ALA A 59 -6.46 14.08 -21.64
N ARG A 60 -6.23 14.58 -20.42
CA ARG A 60 -7.17 14.50 -19.27
C ARG A 60 -7.64 13.08 -18.97
N ALA A 61 -6.78 12.09 -19.20
CA ALA A 61 -7.02 10.68 -18.93
C ALA A 61 -6.66 10.32 -17.48
N ILE A 62 -7.27 11.05 -16.53
CA ILE A 62 -7.04 10.88 -15.09
C ILE A 62 -8.36 10.46 -14.44
N ARG A 63 -8.33 9.39 -13.64
CA ARG A 63 -9.48 8.94 -12.86
C ARG A 63 -9.14 8.86 -11.38
N HIS A 64 -10.16 8.87 -10.53
CA HIS A 64 -10.03 8.59 -9.11
C HIS A 64 -10.50 7.16 -8.82
N ALA A 65 -9.83 6.50 -7.89
CA ALA A 65 -10.23 5.21 -7.34
C ALA A 65 -10.05 5.22 -5.83
N HIS A 66 -10.94 4.53 -5.13
CA HIS A 66 -10.99 4.50 -3.68
C HIS A 66 -11.23 3.07 -3.19
N GLU A 67 -10.46 2.65 -2.19
CA GLU A 67 -10.64 1.40 -1.45
C GLU A 67 -10.27 1.64 0.02
N ASP A 68 -11.22 1.35 0.92
CA ASP A 68 -11.14 1.57 2.38
C ASP A 68 -10.76 3.01 2.79
N THR A 69 -9.47 3.26 3.00
CA THR A 69 -8.91 4.54 3.48
C THR A 69 -7.87 5.10 2.52
N THR A 70 -7.76 4.51 1.33
CA THR A 70 -6.77 4.87 0.32
C THR A 70 -7.47 5.47 -0.89
N ASP A 71 -7.02 6.65 -1.26
CA ASP A 71 -7.44 7.37 -2.47
C ASP A 71 -6.30 7.41 -3.48
N LEU A 72 -6.58 6.97 -4.69
CA LEU A 72 -5.64 6.91 -5.79
C LEU A 72 -6.12 7.79 -6.95
N LEU A 73 -5.16 8.48 -7.58
CA LEU A 73 -5.32 8.93 -8.95
C LEU A 73 -4.72 7.90 -9.91
N LEU A 74 -5.46 7.62 -10.97
CA LEU A 74 -5.11 6.68 -12.04
C LEU A 74 -4.84 7.48 -13.30
N PHE A 75 -3.59 7.49 -13.75
CA PHE A 75 -3.15 8.18 -14.95
C PHE A 75 -3.02 7.16 -16.08
N THR A 76 -3.83 7.30 -17.12
CA THR A 76 -3.81 6.39 -18.26
C THR A 76 -3.05 7.01 -19.42
N CYS A 77 -2.05 6.30 -19.93
CA CYS A 77 -1.37 6.60 -21.18
C CYS A 77 -1.58 5.45 -22.19
N ASP A 78 -1.47 5.75 -23.47
CA ASP A 78 -1.61 4.80 -24.57
C ASP A 78 -0.57 5.05 -25.68
N GLY A 79 -0.56 4.19 -26.68
CA GLY A 79 0.30 4.36 -27.86
C GLY A 79 1.79 4.16 -27.53
N GLU A 80 2.63 5.09 -28.00
CA GLU A 80 4.10 4.96 -27.90
C GLU A 80 4.63 5.01 -26.45
N PRO A 81 4.22 5.98 -25.59
CA PRO A 81 4.65 5.99 -24.18
C PRO A 81 4.26 4.71 -23.45
N ALA A 82 3.04 4.22 -23.66
CA ALA A 82 2.58 2.98 -23.06
C ALA A 82 3.34 1.75 -23.57
N ARG A 83 3.68 1.71 -24.86
CA ARG A 83 4.49 0.63 -25.43
C ARG A 83 5.90 0.62 -24.83
N ALA A 84 6.56 1.78 -24.78
CA ALA A 84 7.90 1.90 -24.20
C ALA A 84 7.91 1.43 -22.75
N PHE A 85 6.91 1.81 -21.96
CA PHE A 85 6.78 1.37 -20.58
C PHE A 85 6.49 -0.14 -20.48
N TYR A 86 5.54 -0.66 -21.27
CA TYR A 86 5.24 -2.10 -21.30
C TYR A 86 6.47 -2.95 -21.64
N ASP A 87 7.29 -2.51 -22.59
CA ASP A 87 8.52 -3.19 -22.99
C ASP A 87 9.58 -3.13 -21.89
N ALA A 88 9.73 -1.97 -21.23
CA ALA A 88 10.62 -1.82 -20.07
C ALA A 88 10.24 -2.74 -18.89
N LEU A 89 8.95 -3.02 -18.71
CA LEU A 89 8.46 -3.92 -17.67
C LEU A 89 8.73 -5.41 -17.95
N ALA A 90 9.11 -5.79 -19.18
CA ALA A 90 9.23 -7.21 -19.57
C ALA A 90 10.11 -8.02 -18.62
N THR A 91 11.33 -7.56 -18.38
CA THR A 91 12.29 -8.29 -17.53
C THR A 91 11.88 -8.23 -16.06
N TRP A 92 11.36 -7.09 -15.60
CA TRP A 92 10.92 -6.91 -14.22
C TRP A 92 9.75 -7.84 -13.88
N SER A 93 8.67 -7.76 -14.64
CA SER A 93 7.45 -8.53 -14.41
C SER A 93 7.67 -10.04 -14.53
N ALA A 94 8.46 -10.49 -15.51
CA ALA A 94 8.86 -11.89 -15.60
C ALA A 94 9.62 -12.36 -14.36
N ARG A 95 10.55 -11.55 -13.83
CA ARG A 95 11.33 -11.88 -12.63
C ARG A 95 10.47 -12.03 -11.38
N ILE A 96 9.46 -11.17 -11.21
CA ILE A 96 8.61 -11.17 -10.02
C ILE A 96 7.32 -11.99 -10.19
N GLY A 97 7.16 -12.67 -11.34
CA GLY A 97 5.97 -13.47 -11.64
C GLY A 97 4.69 -12.64 -11.78
N SER A 98 4.80 -11.42 -12.30
CA SER A 98 3.69 -10.46 -12.40
C SER A 98 3.30 -10.12 -13.85
N GLN A 99 3.59 -11.05 -14.77
CA GLN A 99 3.06 -11.07 -16.13
C GLN A 99 1.97 -12.14 -16.23
N PHE A 100 0.84 -11.82 -16.83
CA PHE A 100 -0.28 -12.75 -17.00
C PHE A 100 -1.20 -12.36 -18.16
N GLU A 101 -2.01 -13.31 -18.63
CA GLU A 101 -3.04 -13.09 -19.64
C GLU A 101 -4.41 -12.94 -18.97
N HIS A 102 -5.21 -11.99 -19.42
CA HIS A 102 -6.61 -11.83 -18.99
C HIS A 102 -7.42 -11.15 -20.10
N ASP A 103 -8.61 -11.67 -20.41
CA ASP A 103 -9.52 -11.12 -21.42
C ASP A 103 -8.87 -10.79 -22.77
N GLY A 104 -7.97 -11.67 -23.22
CA GLY A 104 -7.26 -11.54 -24.50
C GLY A 104 -6.16 -10.46 -24.51
N ARG A 105 -5.73 -9.99 -23.33
CA ARG A 105 -4.63 -9.05 -23.17
C ARG A 105 -3.52 -9.64 -22.30
N THR A 106 -2.29 -9.35 -22.66
CA THR A 106 -1.12 -9.59 -21.80
C THR A 106 -0.93 -8.39 -20.87
N TYR A 107 -0.89 -8.65 -19.57
CA TYR A 107 -0.61 -7.67 -18.53
C TYR A 107 0.81 -7.83 -18.01
N ARG A 108 1.45 -6.70 -17.70
CA ARG A 108 2.70 -6.63 -16.93
C ARG A 108 2.54 -5.57 -15.85
N THR A 109 2.85 -5.94 -14.61
CA THR A 109 2.68 -5.04 -13.47
C THR A 109 4.00 -4.77 -12.74
N THR A 110 4.08 -3.65 -12.03
CA THR A 110 5.26 -3.27 -11.23
C THR A 110 5.34 -4.03 -9.90
N ALA A 111 4.23 -4.61 -9.43
CA ALA A 111 4.17 -5.44 -8.24
C ALA A 111 3.21 -6.64 -8.44
N PRO A 112 3.38 -7.76 -7.69
CA PRO A 112 2.44 -8.88 -7.77
C PRO A 112 1.03 -8.47 -7.33
N VAL A 113 0.04 -8.90 -8.09
CA VAL A 113 -1.38 -8.66 -7.79
C VAL A 113 -1.83 -9.59 -6.67
N LYS A 114 -2.33 -9.03 -5.56
CA LYS A 114 -2.76 -9.80 -4.36
C LYS A 114 -4.29 -9.81 -4.16
N GLY A 115 -5.04 -9.69 -5.25
CA GLY A 115 -6.50 -9.66 -5.24
C GLY A 115 -7.04 -8.78 -6.35
N THR A 116 -6.82 -7.48 -6.22
CA THR A 116 -7.20 -6.47 -7.22
C THR A 116 -5.97 -5.74 -7.75
N MET A 117 -6.13 -5.01 -8.87
CA MET A 117 -5.09 -4.12 -9.42
C MET A 117 -4.93 -2.82 -8.62
N PHE A 118 -5.65 -2.65 -7.51
CA PHE A 118 -5.64 -1.41 -6.74
C PHE A 118 -4.24 -1.12 -6.19
N GLY A 119 -3.71 0.08 -6.48
CA GLY A 119 -2.38 0.52 -6.07
C GLY A 119 -1.21 -0.14 -6.81
N VAL A 120 -1.49 -0.87 -7.90
CA VAL A 120 -0.46 -1.49 -8.74
C VAL A 120 -0.40 -0.76 -10.06
N ASP A 121 0.78 -0.32 -10.48
CA ASP A 121 0.95 0.18 -11.85
C ASP A 121 1.00 -0.99 -12.82
N TYR A 122 0.31 -0.85 -13.95
CA TYR A 122 0.22 -1.93 -14.92
C TYR A 122 0.17 -1.41 -16.35
N CYS A 123 0.67 -2.25 -17.25
CA CYS A 123 0.52 -2.07 -18.68
C CYS A 123 -0.15 -3.31 -19.28
N ALA A 124 -0.95 -3.11 -20.32
CA ALA A 124 -1.67 -4.16 -21.01
C ALA A 124 -1.64 -3.99 -22.53
N THR A 125 -1.50 -5.10 -23.26
CA THR A 125 -1.54 -5.12 -24.73
C THR A 125 -2.38 -6.26 -25.27
N ASP A 126 -3.04 -6.02 -26.40
CA ASP A 126 -3.70 -7.04 -27.23
C ASP A 126 -2.87 -7.37 -28.49
N ALA A 127 -1.56 -7.10 -28.44
CA ALA A 127 -0.58 -7.11 -29.54
C ALA A 127 -0.75 -5.98 -30.59
N THR A 128 -1.89 -5.29 -30.63
CA THR A 128 -2.12 -4.16 -31.56
C THR A 128 -2.11 -2.80 -30.87
N SER A 129 -2.54 -2.75 -29.61
CA SER A 129 -2.62 -1.54 -28.80
C SER A 129 -1.86 -1.74 -27.49
N TYR A 130 -1.36 -0.65 -26.92
CA TYR A 130 -0.73 -0.60 -25.61
C TYR A 130 -1.43 0.46 -24.77
N ALA A 131 -1.70 0.13 -23.51
CA ALA A 131 -2.20 1.07 -22.52
C ALA A 131 -1.52 0.78 -21.18
N CYS A 132 -1.15 1.83 -20.45
CA CYS A 132 -0.64 1.72 -19.10
C CYS A 132 -1.44 2.61 -18.16
N VAL A 133 -1.53 2.18 -16.91
CA VAL A 133 -2.11 2.92 -15.80
C VAL A 133 -1.06 3.07 -14.71
N VAL A 134 -0.71 4.31 -14.39
CA VAL A 134 0.13 4.67 -13.25
C VAL A 134 -0.77 5.12 -12.11
N THR A 135 -0.52 4.57 -10.92
CA THR A 135 -1.29 4.84 -9.71
C THR A 135 -0.51 5.80 -8.80
N LEU A 136 -1.19 6.83 -8.32
CA LEU A 136 -0.63 7.78 -7.35
C LEU A 136 -1.51 7.81 -6.12
N ASN A 137 -0.96 7.41 -4.97
CA ASN A 137 -1.63 7.61 -3.69
C ASN A 137 -1.60 9.10 -3.33
N VAL A 138 -2.79 9.69 -3.21
CA VAL A 138 -2.98 11.12 -2.96
C VAL A 138 -3.55 11.40 -1.57
N GLY A 139 -3.83 10.35 -0.79
CA GLY A 139 -4.45 10.45 0.52
C GLY A 139 -5.85 11.08 0.47
N PRO A 140 -6.46 11.37 1.64
CA PRO A 140 -7.87 11.75 1.75
C PRO A 140 -8.16 13.19 1.32
N PHE A 141 -7.23 13.86 0.64
CA PHE A 141 -7.39 15.24 0.21
C PHE A 141 -8.34 15.38 -0.98
N VAL A 142 -8.36 14.39 -1.88
CA VAL A 142 -9.11 14.41 -3.14
C VAL A 142 -10.51 13.86 -3.03
#